data_AF-A0A2E9V7T9-F1
#
_entry.id   AF-A0A2E9V7T9-F1
#
_cell.length_a   1.000
_cell.length_b   1.000
_cell.length_c   1.000
_cell.angle_alpha   90.00
_cell.angle_beta   90.00
_cell.angle_gamma   90.00
#
_symmetry.space_group_name_H-M   'P 1'
#
loop_
_entity.id
_entity.type
_entity.pdbx_description
1 polymer ?
#
loop_
_entity_poly.entity_id
_entity_poly.type
_entity_poly.pdbx_seq_one_letter_code
_entity_poly.pdbx_strand_id
1 'polypeptide(L)'
;MTTPEERLIDLGYELPLPIIIPKGLHLPFSFVNIKKNRVFISGHPRHSSGGKIDGPYGKVGKDLSMEEANIAAKEIALSVLSNVKHEIGELSRITGWCRVFGMVNSIPEFNEQHLVINGFSDLIIEIFG
;
A
#
# COMPACT_ATOMS: atom_id res chain seq x y z
N MET A 1 5.38 24.34 0.49
CA MET A 1 5.41 23.10 1.28
C MET A 1 5.81 21.98 0.34
N THR A 2 6.71 21.11 0.76
CA THR A 2 7.10 19.94 -0.04
C THR A 2 5.89 19.04 -0.26
N THR A 3 5.63 18.65 -1.49
CA THR A 3 4.53 17.75 -1.87
C THR A 3 4.82 16.31 -1.42
N PRO A 4 3.79 15.46 -1.27
CA PRO A 4 4.00 14.03 -1.03
C PRO A 4 4.89 13.36 -2.09
N GLU A 5 4.77 13.76 -3.35
CA GLU A 5 5.60 13.28 -4.45
C GLU A 5 7.08 13.68 -4.29
N GLU A 6 7.36 14.93 -3.93
CA GLU A 6 8.73 15.38 -3.65
C GLU A 6 9.31 14.63 -2.44
N ARG A 7 8.52 14.42 -1.38
CA ARG A 7 8.96 13.63 -0.21
C ARG A 7 9.27 12.18 -0.54
N LEU A 8 8.49 11.54 -1.42
CA LEU A 8 8.79 10.20 -1.92
C LEU A 8 10.19 10.15 -2.55
N ILE A 9 10.50 11.13 -3.41
CA ILE A 9 11.82 11.23 -4.07
C ILE A 9 12.93 11.46 -3.05
N ASP A 10 12.73 12.38 -2.10
CA ASP A 10 13.73 12.69 -1.06
C ASP A 10 14.04 11.47 -0.16
N LEU A 11 13.03 10.62 0.09
CA LEU A 11 13.16 9.36 0.82
C LEU A 11 13.73 8.21 -0.03
N GLY A 12 13.97 8.44 -1.33
CA GLY A 12 14.51 7.44 -2.26
C GLY A 12 13.48 6.42 -2.74
N TYR A 13 12.19 6.72 -2.68
CA TYR A 13 11.13 5.85 -3.16
C TYR A 13 10.66 6.25 -4.56
N GLU A 14 10.40 5.23 -5.38
CA GLU A 14 9.67 5.37 -6.64
C GLU A 14 8.32 4.66 -6.51
N LEU A 15 7.27 5.28 -7.05
CA LEU A 15 5.96 4.60 -7.11
C LEU A 15 5.99 3.55 -8.23
N PRO A 16 5.51 2.31 -7.98
CA PRO A 16 5.37 1.32 -9.04
C PRO A 16 4.33 1.77 -10.07
N LEU A 17 4.26 1.10 -11.22
CA LEU A 17 3.10 1.24 -12.11
C LEU A 17 1.83 0.76 -11.38
N PRO A 18 0.66 1.37 -11.64
CA PRO A 18 -0.62 0.93 -11.09
C PRO A 18 -0.89 -0.55 -11.40
N ILE A 19 -1.78 -1.19 -10.61
CA ILE A 19 -2.04 -2.63 -10.75
C ILE A 19 -2.55 -2.93 -12.15
N ILE A 20 -1.89 -3.89 -12.81
CA ILE A 20 -2.33 -4.42 -14.10
C ILE A 20 -3.18 -5.67 -13.82
N ILE A 21 -4.46 -5.56 -14.13
CA ILE A 21 -5.38 -6.70 -14.07
C ILE A 21 -5.04 -7.67 -15.23
N PRO A 22 -4.77 -8.95 -14.97
CA PRO A 22 -4.51 -9.94 -16.01
C PRO A 22 -5.63 -9.99 -17.06
N LYS A 23 -5.26 -10.20 -18.33
CA LYS A 23 -6.23 -10.33 -19.42
C LYS A 23 -7.24 -11.44 -19.11
N GLY A 24 -8.52 -11.13 -19.24
CA GLY A 24 -9.62 -12.07 -18.99
C GLY A 24 -10.08 -12.16 -17.53
N LEU A 25 -9.38 -11.54 -16.59
CA LEU A 25 -9.85 -11.40 -15.21
C LEU A 25 -10.75 -10.17 -15.11
N HIS A 26 -12.01 -10.38 -14.71
CA HIS A 26 -12.92 -9.29 -14.38
C HIS A 26 -13.10 -9.23 -12.86
N LEU A 27 -12.65 -8.13 -12.25
CA LEU A 27 -12.87 -7.88 -10.83
C LEU A 27 -14.23 -7.21 -10.65
N PRO A 28 -15.07 -7.66 -9.69
CA PRO A 28 -16.35 -7.02 -9.40
C PRO A 28 -16.21 -5.70 -8.64
N PHE A 29 -14.99 -5.19 -8.50
CA PHE A 29 -14.65 -3.97 -7.75
C PHE A 29 -13.48 -3.23 -8.41
N SER A 30 -13.40 -1.92 -8.15
CA SER A 30 -12.22 -1.10 -8.47
C SER A 30 -11.30 -1.02 -7.27
N PHE A 31 -9.99 -0.96 -7.50
CA PHE A 31 -9.00 -0.75 -6.45
C PHE A 31 -9.22 0.59 -5.73
N VAL A 32 -9.46 1.65 -6.50
CA VAL A 32 -9.74 2.99 -5.97
C VAL A 32 -11.12 3.43 -6.42
N ASN A 33 -11.90 3.98 -5.50
CA ASN A 33 -13.22 4.53 -5.76
C ASN A 33 -13.34 5.92 -5.11
N ILE A 34 -13.69 6.93 -5.91
CA ILE A 34 -13.96 8.28 -5.40
C ILE A 34 -15.46 8.42 -5.12
N LYS A 35 -15.81 8.80 -3.90
CA LYS A 35 -17.18 9.18 -3.53
C LYS A 35 -17.14 10.58 -2.91
N LYS A 36 -17.65 11.57 -3.65
CA LYS A 36 -17.55 12.99 -3.30
C LYS A 36 -16.08 13.38 -3.07
N ASN A 37 -15.72 13.74 -1.83
CA ASN A 37 -14.38 14.15 -1.44
C ASN A 37 -13.61 13.06 -0.68
N ARG A 38 -14.02 11.79 -0.78
CA ARG A 38 -13.37 10.66 -0.11
C ARG A 38 -12.89 9.65 -1.14
N VAL A 39 -11.64 9.21 -0.96
CA VAL A 39 -11.04 8.09 -1.68
C VAL A 39 -11.24 6.84 -0.83
N PHE A 40 -11.90 5.84 -1.40
CA PHE A 40 -12.05 4.51 -0.82
C PHE A 40 -11.15 3.53 -1.56
N ILE A 41 -10.39 2.78 -0.79
CA ILE A 41 -9.35 1.89 -1.27
C ILE A 41 -9.79 0.46 -0.93
N SER A 42 -9.92 -0.38 -1.94
CA SER A 42 -10.22 -1.82 -1.79
C SER A 42 -9.01 -2.58 -1.25
N GLY A 43 -9.08 -3.90 -1.09
CA GLY A 43 -7.90 -4.69 -0.73
C GLY A 43 -6.79 -4.52 -1.76
N HIS A 44 -5.60 -4.09 -1.32
CA HIS A 44 -4.43 -3.92 -2.19
C HIS A 44 -3.36 -4.94 -1.83
N PRO A 45 -3.00 -5.84 -2.75
CA PRO A 45 -1.79 -6.62 -2.62
C PRO A 45 -0.56 -5.77 -2.99
N ARG A 46 0.61 -6.27 -2.61
CA ARG A 46 1.86 -5.75 -3.18
C ARG A 46 1.88 -6.04 -4.68
N HIS A 47 2.46 -5.13 -5.46
CA HIS A 47 2.83 -5.39 -6.83
C HIS A 47 4.23 -4.86 -7.14
N SER A 48 4.85 -5.46 -8.15
CA SER A 48 6.16 -5.06 -8.64
C SER A 48 6.11 -3.68 -9.30
N SER A 49 7.29 -3.13 -9.60
CA SER A 49 7.43 -1.89 -10.37
C SER A 49 6.67 -1.92 -11.71
N GLY A 50 6.48 -3.10 -12.30
CA GLY A 50 5.70 -3.32 -13.51
C GLY A 50 4.18 -3.43 -13.32
N GLY A 51 3.64 -3.22 -12.10
CA GLY A 51 2.21 -3.30 -11.81
C GLY A 51 1.66 -4.73 -11.68
N LYS A 52 2.52 -5.75 -11.74
CA LYS A 52 2.11 -7.16 -11.58
C LYS A 52 2.08 -7.53 -10.11
N ILE A 53 0.97 -8.10 -9.66
CA ILE A 53 0.84 -8.67 -8.31
C ILE A 53 1.89 -9.77 -8.11
N ASP A 54 2.65 -9.66 -7.04
CA ASP A 54 3.71 -10.58 -6.68
C ASP A 54 3.76 -10.81 -5.16
N GLY A 55 4.73 -11.62 -4.70
CA GLY A 55 4.88 -12.01 -3.30
C GLY A 55 5.28 -10.84 -2.40
N PRO A 56 6.01 -11.03 -1.30
CA PRO A 56 6.23 -12.32 -0.67
C PRO A 56 4.87 -12.96 -0.33
N TYR A 57 4.76 -14.27 -0.56
CA TYR A 57 3.58 -15.05 -0.20
C TYR A 57 3.94 -15.96 0.98
N GLY A 58 3.04 -16.06 1.96
CA GLY A 58 3.27 -16.93 3.10
C GLY A 58 2.54 -16.45 4.35
N LYS A 59 2.95 -17.02 5.48
CA LYS A 59 2.39 -16.76 6.79
C LYS A 59 3.48 -16.24 7.73
N VAL A 60 3.24 -15.07 8.33
CA VAL A 60 4.16 -14.45 9.29
C VAL A 60 4.33 -15.37 10.51
N GLY A 61 5.58 -15.54 10.95
CA GLY A 61 5.98 -16.49 12.00
C GLY A 61 6.27 -17.90 11.50
N LYS A 62 6.04 -18.19 10.21
CA LYS A 62 6.38 -19.48 9.58
C LYS A 62 7.24 -19.29 8.32
N ASP A 63 6.71 -18.57 7.35
CA ASP A 63 7.32 -18.38 6.03
C ASP A 63 8.00 -17.01 5.90
N LEU A 64 7.55 -16.04 6.70
CA LEU A 64 8.09 -14.68 6.75
C LEU A 64 8.38 -14.28 8.20
N SER A 65 9.48 -13.56 8.41
CA SER A 65 9.74 -12.86 9.67
C SER A 65 8.80 -11.65 9.84
N MET A 66 8.74 -11.11 11.06
CA MET A 66 7.99 -9.87 11.31
C MET A 66 8.56 -8.70 10.50
N GLU A 67 9.89 -8.59 10.43
CA GLU A 67 10.61 -7.54 9.72
C GLU A 67 10.39 -7.63 8.20
N GLU A 68 10.45 -8.83 7.62
CA GLU A 68 10.15 -9.05 6.20
C GLU A 68 8.70 -8.65 5.87
N ALA A 69 7.76 -8.99 6.75
CA ALA A 69 6.36 -8.60 6.59
C ALA A 69 6.15 -7.09 6.77
N ASN A 70 6.89 -6.44 7.68
CA ASN A 70 6.87 -4.99 7.84
C ASN A 70 7.36 -4.28 6.56
N ILE A 71 8.46 -4.76 5.98
CA ILE A 71 8.95 -4.26 4.68
C ILE A 71 7.89 -4.47 3.60
N ALA A 72 7.25 -5.64 3.54
CA ALA A 72 6.16 -5.89 2.60
C ALA A 72 4.98 -4.93 2.81
N ALA A 73 4.64 -4.58 4.06
CA ALA A 73 3.59 -3.60 4.36
C ALA A 73 3.94 -2.19 3.88
N LYS A 74 5.21 -1.79 3.98
CA LYS A 74 5.74 -0.55 3.39
C LYS A 74 5.60 -0.54 1.87
N GLU A 75 5.98 -1.63 1.21
CA GLU A 75 5.84 -1.77 -0.25
C GLU A 75 4.36 -1.78 -0.70
N ILE A 76 3.46 -2.31 0.14
CA ILE A 76 2.01 -2.21 -0.07
C ILE A 76 1.55 -0.75 0.03
N ALA A 77 2.13 0.08 0.89
CA ALA A 77 1.81 1.51 0.92
C ALA A 77 2.19 2.21 -0.40
N LEU A 78 3.37 1.92 -0.96
CA LEU A 78 3.77 2.42 -2.28
C LEU A 78 2.81 1.95 -3.38
N SER A 79 2.42 0.68 -3.33
CA SER A 79 1.42 0.08 -4.21
C SER A 79 0.08 0.82 -4.15
N VAL A 80 -0.41 1.13 -2.94
CA VAL A 80 -1.63 1.90 -2.73
C VAL A 80 -1.49 3.32 -3.27
N LEU A 81 -0.41 4.02 -2.93
CA LEU A 81 -0.17 5.40 -3.37
C LEU A 81 -0.08 5.51 -4.89
N SER A 82 0.50 4.52 -5.57
CA SER A 82 0.52 4.47 -7.04
C SER A 82 -0.89 4.45 -7.63
N ASN A 83 -1.76 3.54 -7.16
CA ASN A 83 -3.13 3.43 -7.67
C ASN A 83 -3.97 4.66 -7.28
N VAL A 84 -3.77 5.21 -6.09
CA VAL A 84 -4.45 6.44 -5.68
C VAL A 84 -4.01 7.61 -6.54
N LYS A 85 -2.70 7.81 -6.74
CA LYS A 85 -2.17 8.87 -7.61
C LYS A 85 -2.71 8.74 -9.03
N HIS A 86 -2.77 7.51 -9.57
CA HIS A 86 -3.35 7.26 -10.88
C HIS A 86 -4.80 7.74 -10.99
N GLU A 87 -5.61 7.48 -9.96
CA GLU A 87 -7.03 7.83 -9.95
C GLU A 87 -7.28 9.33 -9.66
N ILE A 88 -6.47 9.95 -8.80
CA ILE A 88 -6.72 11.34 -8.34
C ILE A 88 -5.76 12.39 -8.94
N GLY A 89 -4.75 11.97 -9.71
CA GLY A 89 -3.71 12.79 -10.31
C GLY A 89 -2.56 13.12 -9.34
N GLU A 90 -2.86 13.90 -8.30
CA GLU A 90 -1.85 14.39 -7.35
C GLU A 90 -2.18 13.96 -5.92
N LEU A 91 -1.18 13.41 -5.22
CA LEU A 91 -1.29 12.97 -3.83
C LEU A 91 -1.45 14.15 -2.86
N SER A 92 -0.97 15.34 -3.23
CA SER A 92 -1.23 16.58 -2.49
C SER A 92 -2.72 16.92 -2.29
N ARG A 93 -3.62 16.27 -3.04
CA ARG A 93 -5.08 16.39 -2.85
C ARG A 93 -5.58 15.63 -1.61
N ILE A 94 -4.78 14.74 -1.03
CA ILE A 94 -5.10 14.01 0.19
C ILE A 94 -4.83 14.96 1.37
N THR A 95 -5.91 15.43 2.00
CA THR A 95 -5.82 16.35 3.14
C THR A 95 -5.90 15.66 4.50
N GLY A 96 -6.13 14.35 4.53
CA GLY A 96 -6.19 13.60 5.77
C GLY A 96 -6.51 12.11 5.59
N TRP A 97 -5.92 11.30 6.46
CA TRP A 97 -6.13 9.86 6.53
C TRP A 97 -7.21 9.55 7.57
N CYS A 98 -8.33 8.96 7.14
CA CYS A 98 -9.43 8.63 8.05
C CYS A 98 -9.23 7.29 8.76
N ARG A 99 -8.62 6.31 8.07
CA ARG A 99 -8.43 4.94 8.55
C ARG A 99 -7.37 4.24 7.70
N VAL A 100 -6.53 3.45 8.36
CA VAL A 100 -5.75 2.37 7.74
C VAL A 100 -6.32 1.04 8.23
N PHE A 101 -6.44 0.06 7.33
CA PHE A 101 -6.90 -1.28 7.68
C PHE A 101 -6.02 -2.32 6.99
N GLY A 102 -5.18 -2.97 7.78
CA GLY A 102 -4.26 -4.01 7.32
C GLY A 102 -4.72 -5.40 7.73
N MET A 103 -4.50 -6.38 6.86
CA MET A 103 -4.71 -7.81 7.13
C MET A 103 -3.37 -8.52 7.01
N VAL A 104 -2.99 -9.25 8.06
CA VAL A 104 -1.72 -9.99 8.10
C VAL A 104 -2.04 -11.48 8.21
N ASN A 105 -1.58 -12.27 7.23
CA ASN A 105 -1.69 -13.72 7.32
C ASN A 105 -0.61 -14.24 8.28
N SER A 106 -1.02 -14.72 9.45
CA SER A 106 -0.12 -15.09 10.55
C SER A 106 -0.39 -16.51 11.07
N ILE A 107 0.62 -17.12 11.70
CA ILE A 107 0.38 -18.31 12.54
C ILE A 107 -0.42 -17.93 13.79
N PRO A 108 -1.17 -18.86 14.40
CA PRO A 108 -1.95 -18.57 15.60
C PRO A 108 -1.14 -17.97 16.77
N GLU A 109 0.14 -18.31 16.86
CA GLU A 109 1.05 -17.88 17.93
C GLU A 109 1.60 -16.46 17.71
N PHE A 110 1.51 -15.92 16.49
CA PHE A 110 2.00 -14.59 16.18
C PHE A 110 0.92 -13.55 16.50
N ASN A 111 1.26 -12.59 17.35
CA ASN A 111 0.35 -11.57 17.88
C ASN A 111 0.89 -10.13 17.70
N GLU A 112 1.90 -9.96 16.85
CA GLU A 112 2.56 -8.67 16.58
C GLU A 112 2.17 -8.07 15.23
N GLN A 113 0.93 -8.29 14.77
CA GLN A 113 0.44 -7.75 13.48
C GLN A 113 0.51 -6.23 13.42
N HIS A 114 0.38 -5.56 14.57
CA HIS A 114 0.54 -4.12 14.68
C HIS A 114 1.94 -3.66 14.23
N LEU A 115 3.00 -4.39 14.58
CA LEU A 115 4.37 -4.08 14.13
C LEU A 115 4.55 -4.28 12.63
N VAL A 116 3.87 -5.27 12.04
CA VAL A 116 3.87 -5.46 10.59
C VAL A 116 3.19 -4.26 9.90
N ILE A 117 2.02 -3.86 10.36
CA ILE A 117 1.26 -2.75 9.75
C ILE A 117 1.92 -1.38 9.98
N ASN A 118 2.80 -1.24 10.98
CA ASN A 118 3.60 -0.03 11.13
C ASN A 118 4.44 0.28 9.89
N GLY A 119 4.94 -0.73 9.16
CA GLY A 119 5.69 -0.47 7.92
C GLY A 119 4.90 0.35 6.88
N PHE A 120 3.57 0.14 6.82
CA PHE A 120 2.68 0.98 6.03
C PHE A 120 2.52 2.37 6.65
N SER A 121 2.20 2.41 7.95
CA SER A 121 1.83 3.64 8.65
C SER A 121 2.99 4.63 8.75
N ASP A 122 4.18 4.13 9.08
CA ASP A 122 5.41 4.92 9.20
C ASP A 122 5.74 5.60 7.87
N LEU A 123 5.63 4.88 6.75
CA LEU A 123 5.84 5.46 5.43
C LEU A 123 4.81 6.55 5.09
N ILE A 124 3.53 6.34 5.43
CA ILE A 124 2.52 7.37 5.23
C ILE A 124 2.83 8.62 6.06
N ILE A 125 3.30 8.47 7.30
CA ILE A 125 3.71 9.60 8.16
C ILE A 125 4.92 10.33 7.55
N GLU A 126 5.94 9.59 7.12
CA GLU A 126 7.13 10.17 6.47
C GLU A 126 6.73 11.01 5.23
N ILE A 127 5.80 10.51 4.41
CA ILE A 127 5.37 11.16 3.17
C ILE A 127 4.40 12.33 3.40
N PHE A 128 3.45 12.22 4.33
CA PHE A 128 2.36 13.20 4.47
C PHE A 128 2.53 14.16 5.66
N GLY A 129 3.40 13.83 6.63
CA GLY A 129 3.55 14.59 7.88
C GLY A 129 2.52 14.18 8.91
#